data_AF-A0A977KAH2-F1
#
_entry.id   AF-A0A977KAH2-F1
#
_cell.length_a   1.000
_cell.length_b   1.000
_cell.length_c   1.000
_cell.angle_alpha   90.00
_cell.angle_beta   90.00
_cell.angle_gamma   90.00
#
_symmetry.space_group_name_H-M   'P 1'
#
loop_
_entity.id
_entity.type
_entity.pdbx_description
1 polymer ?
#
loop_
_entity_poly.entity_id
_entity_poly.type
_entity_poly.pdbx_seq_one_letter_code
_entity_poly.pdbx_strand_id
1 'polypeptide(L)'
;MSKETFEALNEMAPVKISRFGVPKKAKELGILEPSKLRKFSEQYMKEAFAKKSMELGEHPEVLMQFVQGRTGELKVSHLHYDNLLRKVDIVYPSWLEFLRSRVVL
;
A
#
# COMPACT_ATOMS: atom_id res chain seq x y z
N MET A 1 0.53 17.28 2.21
CA MET A 1 -0.15 18.16 3.19
C MET A 1 0.23 19.59 2.86
N SER A 2 -0.77 20.46 2.64
CA SER A 2 -0.50 21.88 2.37
C SER A 2 0.05 22.56 3.63
N LYS A 3 0.63 23.75 3.46
CA LYS A 3 1.11 24.55 4.58
C LYS A 3 -0.06 24.94 5.49
N GLU A 4 -1.20 25.34 4.93
CA GLU A 4 -2.38 25.71 5.72
C GLU A 4 -2.93 24.53 6.53
N THR A 5 -3.00 23.33 5.95
CA THR A 5 -3.47 22.14 6.68
C THR A 5 -2.57 21.81 7.85
N PHE A 6 -1.26 21.96 7.68
CA PHE A 6 -0.30 21.70 8.76
C PHE A 6 -0.40 22.73 9.88
N GLU A 7 -0.57 24.00 9.55
CA GLU A 7 -0.71 25.08 10.53
C GLU A 7 -2.01 24.91 11.35
N ALA A 8 -3.14 24.66 10.69
CA ALA A 8 -4.41 24.40 11.36
C ALA A 8 -4.36 23.18 12.32
N LEU A 9 -3.71 22.09 11.89
CA LEU A 9 -3.51 20.92 12.76
C LEU A 9 -2.61 21.21 13.95
N ASN A 10 -1.58 22.03 13.76
CA ASN A 10 -0.62 22.36 14.80
C ASN A 10 -1.19 23.33 15.84
N GLU A 11 -2.18 24.17 15.48
CA GLU A 11 -2.95 24.99 16.41
C GLU A 11 -3.93 24.16 17.25
N MET A 12 -4.51 23.11 16.68
CA MET A 12 -5.48 22.24 17.37
C MET A 12 -4.84 21.13 18.21
N ALA A 13 -3.60 20.74 17.89
CA ALA A 13 -2.95 19.62 18.55
C ALA A 13 -2.46 19.97 19.96
N PRO A 14 -2.61 19.07 20.95
CA PRO A 14 -2.09 19.27 22.31
C PRO A 14 -0.55 19.22 22.38
N VAL A 15 0.11 18.91 21.26
CA VAL A 15 1.57 18.83 21.13
C VAL A 15 2.01 19.51 19.84
N LYS A 16 3.18 20.15 19.88
CA LYS A 16 3.77 20.79 18.70
C LYS A 16 4.20 19.72 17.70
N ILE A 17 3.46 19.60 16.60
CA ILE A 17 3.75 18.63 15.54
C ILE A 17 4.89 19.18 14.68
N SER A 18 5.97 18.42 14.53
CA SER A 18 7.06 18.78 13.62
C SER A 18 6.84 18.14 12.26
N ARG A 19 6.82 18.96 11.19
CA ARG A 19 6.76 18.50 9.80
C ARG A 19 7.95 17.61 9.42
N PHE A 20 9.08 17.77 10.11
CA PHE A 20 10.31 17.03 9.85
C PHE A 20 10.58 15.93 10.88
N GLY A 21 9.72 15.76 11.89
CA GLY A 21 9.92 14.77 12.96
C GLY A 21 10.04 13.35 12.42
N VAL A 22 9.14 12.97 11.51
CA VAL A 22 9.13 11.62 10.91
C VAL A 22 10.34 11.40 9.98
N PRO A 23 10.64 12.28 9.00
CA PRO A 23 11.85 12.12 8.18
C PRO A 23 13.16 12.13 8.98
N LYS A 24 13.27 13.03 9.97
CA LYS A 24 14.47 13.12 10.82
C LYS A 24 14.66 11.84 11.62
N LYS A 25 13.59 11.32 12.25
CA LYS A 25 13.67 10.11 13.07
C LYS A 25 13.96 8.87 12.23
N ALA A 26 13.38 8.77 11.03
CA ALA A 26 13.67 7.68 10.11
C ALA A 26 15.15 7.67 9.70
N LYS A 27 15.72 8.84 9.39
CA LYS A 27 17.15 9.00 9.08
C LYS A 27 18.05 8.63 10.25
N GLU A 28 17.73 9.08 11.47
CA GLU A 28 18.49 8.74 12.69
C GLU A 28 18.53 7.22 12.95
N LEU A 29 17.41 6.54 12.71
CA LEU A 29 17.29 5.09 12.90
C LEU A 29 17.78 4.27 11.70
N GLY A 30 18.20 4.91 10.60
CA GLY A 30 18.63 4.22 9.37
C GLY A 30 17.52 3.47 8.65
N ILE A 31 16.25 3.86 8.86
CA ILE A 31 15.08 3.19 8.26
C ILE A 31 14.43 4.06 7.18
N LEU A 32 13.62 3.43 6.32
CA LEU A 32 12.82 4.14 5.33
C LEU A 32 11.68 4.93 6.00
N GLU A 33 11.41 6.11 5.47
CA GLU A 33 10.19 6.86 5.83
C GLU A 33 8.94 6.03 5.48
N PRO A 34 7.86 6.12 6.29
CA PRO A 34 6.64 5.35 6.04
C PRO A 34 6.07 5.55 4.62
N SER A 35 6.17 6.76 4.07
CA SER A 35 5.71 7.08 2.71
C SER A 35 6.50 6.35 1.63
N LYS A 36 7.83 6.21 1.81
CA LYS A 36 8.71 5.49 0.90
C LYS A 36 8.52 3.99 1.04
N LEU A 37 8.41 3.50 2.28
CA LEU A 37 8.12 2.09 2.55
C LEU A 37 6.82 1.66 1.88
N ARG A 38 5.75 2.46 2.00
CA ARG A 38 4.48 2.19 1.32
C ARG A 38 4.64 2.08 -0.19
N LYS A 39 5.37 3.00 -0.83
CA LYS A 39 5.62 2.96 -2.29
C LYS A 39 6.39 1.70 -2.71
N PHE A 40 7.41 1.31 -1.95
CA PHE A 40 8.16 0.09 -2.22
C PHE A 40 7.28 -1.15 -2.06
N SER A 41 6.49 -1.24 -0.99
CA SER A 41 5.56 -2.35 -0.78
C SER A 41 4.52 -2.46 -1.90
N GLU A 42 3.97 -1.33 -2.37
CA GLU A 42 3.05 -1.30 -3.51
C GLU A 42 3.72 -1.83 -4.79
N GLN A 43 4.94 -1.39 -5.09
CA GLN A 43 5.67 -1.86 -6.27
C GLN A 43 5.97 -3.36 -6.21
N TYR A 44 6.41 -3.86 -5.06
CA TYR A 44 6.69 -5.28 -4.85
C TYR A 44 5.44 -6.14 -4.96
N MET A 45 4.31 -5.69 -4.41
CA MET A 45 3.05 -6.41 -4.55
C MET A 45 2.59 -6.44 -6.01
N LYS A 46 2.72 -5.34 -6.76
CA LYS A 46 2.44 -5.32 -8.21
C LYS A 46 3.32 -6.30 -8.98
N GLU A 47 4.62 -6.37 -8.68
CA GLU A 47 5.56 -7.31 -9.30
C GLU A 47 5.17 -8.76 -9.02
N ALA A 48 4.88 -9.09 -7.77
CA ALA A 48 4.47 -10.45 -7.37
C ALA A 48 3.15 -10.89 -8.00
N PHE A 49 2.26 -9.93 -8.26
CA PHE A 49 0.96 -10.16 -8.87
C PHE A 49 1.02 -10.19 -10.40
N ALA A 50 1.99 -9.52 -11.01
CA ALA A 50 2.07 -9.23 -12.45
C ALA A 50 1.69 -10.40 -13.35
N LYS A 51 2.39 -11.54 -13.21
CA LYS A 51 2.17 -12.70 -14.09
C LYS A 51 0.75 -13.26 -13.95
N LYS A 52 0.33 -13.55 -12.72
CA LYS A 52 -0.91 -14.28 -12.44
C LYS A 52 -2.16 -13.40 -12.58
N SER A 53 -2.06 -12.11 -12.30
CA SER A 53 -3.14 -11.16 -12.56
C SER A 53 -3.47 -11.07 -14.05
N MET A 54 -2.44 -11.01 -14.91
CA MET A 54 -2.62 -10.93 -16.36
C MET A 54 -3.24 -12.21 -16.92
N GLU A 55 -2.85 -13.38 -16.41
CA GLU A 55 -3.49 -14.68 -16.75
C GLU A 55 -4.98 -14.71 -16.36
N LEU A 56 -5.37 -14.00 -15.30
CA LEU A 56 -6.76 -13.85 -14.83
C LEU A 56 -7.52 -12.69 -15.47
N GLY A 57 -6.91 -12.03 -16.47
CA GLY A 57 -7.49 -10.89 -17.18
C GLY A 57 -7.76 -9.69 -16.28
N GLU A 58 -6.92 -9.45 -15.28
CA GLU A 58 -7.05 -8.34 -14.34
C GLU A 58 -5.74 -7.56 -14.23
N HIS A 59 -5.83 -6.24 -14.05
CA HIS A 59 -4.62 -5.46 -13.85
C HIS A 59 -4.08 -5.71 -12.42
N PRO A 60 -2.75 -5.89 -12.23
CA PRO A 60 -2.16 -6.15 -10.91
C PRO A 60 -2.51 -5.09 -9.86
N GLU A 61 -2.69 -3.84 -10.30
CA GLU A 61 -3.09 -2.72 -9.46
C GLU A 61 -4.49 -2.88 -8.87
N VAL A 62 -5.43 -3.47 -9.61
CA VAL A 62 -6.79 -3.70 -9.15
C VAL A 62 -6.79 -4.74 -8.03
N LEU A 63 -6.07 -5.86 -8.22
CA LEU A 63 -5.94 -6.89 -7.18
C LEU A 63 -5.19 -6.35 -5.95
N MET A 64 -4.12 -5.57 -6.15
CA MET A 64 -3.38 -4.91 -5.07
C MET A 64 -4.29 -3.97 -4.26
N GLN A 65 -5.04 -3.09 -4.93
CA GLN A 65 -5.98 -2.17 -4.28
C GLN A 65 -7.07 -2.91 -3.52
N PHE A 66 -7.57 -4.02 -4.09
CA PHE A 66 -8.57 -4.88 -3.44
C PHE A 66 -8.02 -5.50 -2.16
N VAL A 67 -6.82 -6.11 -2.22
CA VAL A 67 -6.13 -6.66 -1.04
C VAL A 67 -5.88 -5.61 0.04
N GLN A 68 -5.54 -4.38 -0.37
CA GLN A 68 -5.31 -3.26 0.55
C GLN A 68 -6.60 -2.65 1.12
N GLY A 69 -7.78 -3.18 0.79
CA GLY A 69 -9.07 -2.63 1.23
C GLY A 69 -9.36 -1.24 0.66
N ARG A 70 -8.70 -0.85 -0.45
CA ARG A 70 -8.91 0.44 -1.15
C ARG A 70 -10.14 0.36 -2.06
N THR A 71 -11.23 -0.19 -1.54
CA THR A 71 -12.47 -0.44 -2.29
C THR A 71 -13.19 0.84 -2.71
N GLY A 72 -12.99 1.96 -1.99
CA GLY A 72 -13.51 3.27 -2.40
C GLY A 72 -12.85 3.84 -3.68
N GLU A 73 -11.67 3.34 -4.05
CA GLU A 73 -11.00 3.66 -5.31
C GLU A 73 -11.40 2.70 -6.45
N LEU A 74 -12.02 1.57 -6.09
CA LEU A 74 -12.54 0.58 -7.01
C LEU A 74 -14.01 0.92 -7.33
N LYS A 75 -14.32 1.30 -8.57
CA LYS A 75 -15.70 1.44 -9.03
C LYS A 75 -16.32 0.06 -9.31
N VAL A 76 -16.52 -0.75 -8.27
CA VAL A 76 -16.95 -2.16 -8.37
C VAL A 76 -18.44 -2.33 -8.13
N SER A 77 -19.12 -3.05 -9.02
CA SER A 77 -20.43 -3.65 -8.74
C SER A 77 -20.29 -4.88 -7.83
N HIS A 78 -21.37 -5.34 -7.20
CA HIS A 78 -21.34 -6.57 -6.38
C HIS A 78 -20.80 -7.80 -7.13
N LEU A 79 -21.20 -7.98 -8.40
CA LEU A 79 -20.70 -9.09 -9.23
C LEU A 79 -19.20 -8.97 -9.53
N HIS A 80 -18.70 -7.74 -9.66
CA HIS A 80 -17.27 -7.50 -9.87
C HIS A 80 -16.48 -7.75 -8.58
N TYR A 81 -17.05 -7.45 -7.41
CA TYR A 81 -16.45 -7.73 -6.11
C TYR A 81 -16.19 -9.23 -5.88
N ASP A 82 -17.19 -10.09 -6.08
CA ASP A 82 -17.03 -11.54 -5.88
C ASP A 82 -15.99 -12.15 -6.84
N ASN A 83 -15.95 -11.64 -8.07
CA ASN A 83 -14.92 -12.02 -9.04
C ASN A 83 -13.53 -11.58 -8.59
N LEU A 84 -13.37 -10.37 -8.04
CA LEU A 84 -12.09 -9.88 -7.51
C LEU A 84 -11.65 -10.69 -6.29
N LEU A 85 -12.56 -11.07 -5.40
CA LEU A 85 -12.25 -11.90 -4.24
C LEU A 85 -11.61 -13.23 -4.68
N ARG A 86 -12.26 -13.94 -5.62
CA ARG A 86 -11.73 -15.20 -6.18
C ARG A 86 -10.37 -15.01 -6.85
N LYS A 87 -10.21 -13.93 -7.63
CA LYS A 87 -8.93 -13.62 -8.28
C LYS A 87 -7.83 -13.35 -7.25
N VAL A 88 -8.14 -12.64 -6.18
CA VAL A 88 -7.19 -12.37 -5.10
C VAL A 88 -6.77 -13.65 -4.39
N ASP A 89 -7.69 -14.57 -4.08
CA ASP A 89 -7.32 -15.85 -3.45
C ASP A 89 -6.32 -16.65 -4.28
N ILE A 90 -6.41 -16.53 -5.60
CA ILE A 90 -5.48 -17.19 -6.54
C ILE A 90 -4.10 -16.51 -6.52
N VAL A 91 -4.04 -15.18 -6.46
CA VAL A 91 -2.80 -14.42 -6.62
C VAL A 91 -2.09 -14.18 -5.29
N TYR A 92 -2.80 -14.05 -4.19
CA TYR A 92 -2.23 -13.73 -2.88
C TYR A 92 -1.08 -14.67 -2.42
N PRO A 93 -1.13 -16.00 -2.67
CA PRO A 93 -0.01 -16.87 -2.34
C PRO A 93 1.31 -16.48 -3.03
N SER A 94 1.30 -15.94 -4.26
CA SER A 94 2.54 -15.52 -4.93
C SER A 94 3.19 -14.33 -4.24
N TRP A 95 2.40 -13.47 -3.60
CA TRP A 95 2.91 -12.39 -2.77
C TRP A 95 3.57 -12.90 -1.49
N LEU A 96 2.98 -13.91 -0.84
CA LEU A 96 3.59 -14.51 0.35
C LEU A 96 4.93 -15.18 0.03
N GLU A 97 5.01 -15.91 -1.08
CA GLU A 97 6.26 -16.52 -1.54
C GLU A 97 7.31 -15.46 -1.93
N PHE A 98 6.88 -14.40 -2.62
CA PHE A 98 7.76 -13.26 -2.92
C PHE A 98 8.32 -12.63 -1.65
N LEU A 99 7.49 -12.39 -0.64
CA LEU A 99 7.93 -11.85 0.65
C LEU A 99 8.93 -12.77 1.34
N ARG A 100 8.66 -14.08 1.40
CA ARG A 100 9.58 -15.08 1.97
C ARG A 100 10.95 -15.06 1.27
N SER A 101 10.97 -14.86 -0.04
CA SER A 101 12.23 -14.82 -0.80
C SER A 101 13.09 -13.57 -0.53
N ARG A 102 12.48 -12.47 -0.08
CA ARG A 102 13.15 -11.16 0.07
C ARG A 102 13.33 -10.74 1.53
N VAL A 103 12.50 -11.24 2.43
CA VAL A 103 12.54 -10.97 3.85
C VAL A 103 12.99 -12.25 4.53
N VAL A 104 14.24 -12.27 4.98
CA VAL A 104 14.70 -13.27 5.94
C VAL A 104 13.92 -12.98 7.23
N LEU A 105 12.90 -13.78 7.50
CA LEU A 105 12.28 -13.88 8.84
C LEU A 105 13.12 -14.82 9.71
#